data_AF-X1UTM9-F1
#
_entry.id   AF-X1UTM9-F1
#
_cell.length_a   1.000
_cell.length_b   1.000
_cell.length_c   1.000
_cell.angle_alpha   90.00
_cell.angle_beta   90.00
_cell.angle_gamma   90.00
#
_symmetry.space_group_name_H-M   'P 1'
#
loop_
_entity.id
_entity.type
_entity.pdbx_description
1 polymer ?
#
loop_
_entity_poly.entity_id
_entity_poly.type
_entity_poly.pdbx_seq_one_letter_code
_entity_poly.pdbx_strand_id
1 'polypeptide(L)' 'MGKDWEIRRERADKARALLDGKATDRVVRLIARAYLYGDLEKPLDELTDEELLAKPLVGPKTVEAIRAVIPSPGS' A
#
# COMPACT_ATOMS: atom_id res chain seq x y z
N MET A 1 -14.55 -18.22 -2.53
CA MET A 1 -13.82 -16.94 -2.60
C MET A 1 -14.09 -16.34 -3.96
N GLY A 2 -14.57 -15.10 -4.03
CA GLY A 2 -14.88 -14.44 -5.31
C GLY A 2 -13.67 -13.75 -5.92
N LYS A 3 -13.77 -13.39 -7.20
CA LYS A 3 -12.71 -12.73 -8.00
C LYS A 3 -12.11 -11.50 -7.33
N ASP A 4 -12.91 -10.72 -6.60
CA ASP A 4 -12.46 -9.51 -5.91
C ASP A 4 -11.46 -9.80 -4.79
N TRP A 5 -11.61 -10.94 -4.11
CA TRP A 5 -10.67 -11.37 -3.07
C TRP A 5 -9.30 -11.72 -3.66
N GLU A 6 -9.28 -12.36 -4.82
CA GLU A 6 -8.03 -12.70 -5.52
C GLU A 6 -7.28 -11.44 -5.96
N ILE A 7 -8.00 -10.43 -6.46
CA ILE A 7 -7.41 -9.13 -6.84
C ILE A 7 -6.81 -8.42 -5.62
N ARG A 8 -7.55 -8.37 -4.50
CA ARG A 8 -7.06 -7.77 -3.24
C ARG A 8 -5.80 -8.48 -2.73
N ARG A 9 -5.80 -9.81 -2.78
CA ARG A 9 -4.64 -10.63 -2.38
C ARG A 9 -3.43 -10.36 -3.28
N GLU A 10 -3.61 -10.38 -4.59
CA GLU A 10 -2.53 -10.11 -5.54
C GLU A 10 -1.90 -8.73 -5.30
N ARG A 11 -2.72 -7.70 -5.05
CA ARG A 11 -2.24 -6.36 -4.74
C ARG A 11 -1.50 -6.29 -3.41
N ALA A 12 -2.00 -6.98 -2.38
CA ALA A 12 -1.32 -7.07 -1.09
C ALA A 12 0.06 -7.74 -1.23
N ASP A 13 0.15 -8.80 -2.02
CA ASP A 13 1.40 -9.53 -2.27
C ASP A 13 2.39 -8.67 -3.07
N LYS A 14 1.92 -7.94 -4.10
CA LYS A 14 2.74 -6.98 -4.86
C LYS A 14 3.26 -5.84 -3.99
N ALA A 15 2.38 -5.23 -3.18
CA ALA A 15 2.75 -4.16 -2.27
C ALA A 15 3.79 -4.65 -1.23
N ARG A 16 3.62 -5.87 -0.73
CA ARG A 16 4.60 -6.50 0.16
C ARG A 16 5.94 -6.66 -0.55
N ALA A 17 5.97 -7.25 -1.75
CA ALA A 17 7.21 -7.47 -2.50
C ALA A 17 7.96 -6.17 -2.82
N LEU A 18 7.25 -5.07 -3.08
CA LEU A 18 7.87 -3.77 -3.34
C LEU A 18 8.54 -3.17 -2.09
N LEU A 19 7.91 -3.33 -0.93
CA LEU A 19 8.32 -2.72 0.33
C LEU A 19 9.24 -3.60 1.19
N ASP A 20 9.24 -4.91 0.97
CA ASP A 20 10.01 -5.87 1.76
C ASP A 20 11.52 -5.54 1.70
N GLY A 21 12.15 -5.48 2.88
CA GLY A 21 13.55 -5.09 3.02
C GLY A 21 13.88 -3.62 2.72
N LYS A 22 12.93 -2.81 2.26
CA LYS A 22 13.11 -1.37 1.94
C LYS A 22 12.33 -0.44 2.86
N ALA A 23 11.20 -0.90 3.38
CA ALA A 23 10.42 -0.23 4.41
C ALA A 23 10.36 -1.08 5.68
N THR A 24 9.97 -0.47 6.79
CA THR A 24 9.80 -1.21 8.06
C THR A 24 8.68 -2.24 7.95
N ASP A 25 8.80 -3.37 8.66
CA ASP A 25 7.75 -4.40 8.75
C ASP A 25 6.38 -3.86 9.14
N ARG A 26 6.35 -2.75 9.88
CA ARG A 26 5.12 -2.07 10.24
C ARG A 26 4.44 -1.47 9.01
N VAL A 27 5.18 -0.75 8.17
CA VAL A 27 4.67 -0.15 6.92
C VAL A 27 4.18 -1.24 5.97
N VAL A 28 4.99 -2.30 5.78
CA VAL A 28 4.63 -3.46 4.95
C VAL A 28 3.31 -4.08 5.41
N ARG A 29 3.16 -4.35 6.72
CA ARG A 29 1.93 -4.94 7.29
C ARG A 29 0.72 -4.02 7.17
N LEU A 30 0.88 -2.71 7.38
CA LEU A 30 -0.23 -1.76 7.28
C LEU A 30 -0.78 -1.70 5.85
N ILE A 31 0.09 -1.62 4.84
CA ILE A 31 -0.33 -1.55 3.45
C ILE A 31 -0.93 -2.87 2.96
N ALA A 32 -0.33 -4.01 3.29
CA ALA A 32 -0.91 -5.31 2.97
C ALA A 32 -2.31 -5.47 3.60
N ARG A 33 -2.47 -5.03 4.85
CA ARG A 33 -3.78 -5.05 5.54
C ARG A 33 -4.79 -4.13 4.86
N ALA A 34 -4.38 -2.95 4.41
CA ALA A 34 -5.24 -2.00 3.72
C ALA A 34 -5.76 -2.54 2.37
N TYR A 35 -4.99 -3.38 1.66
CA TYR A 35 -5.46 -4.10 0.48
C TYR A 35 -6.43 -5.25 0.80
N LEU A 36 -6.11 -6.04 1.82
CA LEU A 36 -6.91 -7.22 2.16
C LEU A 36 -8.27 -6.88 2.77
N TYR A 37 -8.29 -5.88 3.65
CA TYR A 37 -9.45 -5.58 4.50
C TYR A 37 -9.94 -4.13 4.39
N GLY A 38 -9.18 -3.28 3.71
CA GLY A 38 -9.56 -1.89 3.48
C GLY A 38 -10.14 -1.70 2.07
N ASP A 39 -10.07 -0.45 1.65
CA ASP A 39 -10.62 0.12 0.43
C ASP A 39 -9.50 0.62 -0.50
N LEU A 40 -8.33 -0.05 -0.48
CA LEU A 40 -7.30 0.18 -1.49
C LEU A 40 -7.62 -0.61 -2.76
N GLU A 41 -7.98 0.12 -3.80
CA GLU A 41 -8.39 -0.45 -5.09
C GLU A 41 -7.38 -0.21 -6.22
N LYS A 42 -6.37 0.63 -6.01
CA LYS A 42 -5.33 0.91 -7.00
C LYS A 42 -4.02 0.22 -6.63
N PRO A 43 -3.17 -0.14 -7.60
CA PRO A 43 -1.76 -0.47 -7.35
C PRO A 43 -1.06 0.60 -6.50
N LEU A 44 -0.07 0.18 -5.69
CA LEU A 44 0.54 1.06 -4.69
C LEU A 44 1.29 2.25 -5.33
N ASP A 45 1.85 2.03 -6.52
CA ASP A 45 2.51 3.00 -7.37
C ASP A 45 1.56 4.00 -8.04
N GLU A 46 0.27 3.69 -8.11
CA GLU A 46 -0.76 4.60 -8.65
C GLU A 46 -1.49 5.41 -7.56
N LEU A 47 -1.31 5.06 -6.29
CA LEU A 47 -1.94 5.77 -5.18
C LEU A 47 -1.27 7.12 -4.96
N THR A 48 -2.06 8.18 -4.76
CA THR A 48 -1.56 9.48 -4.32
C THR A 48 -1.32 9.51 -2.80
N ASP A 49 -0.61 10.53 -2.32
CA ASP A 49 -0.40 10.73 -0.88
C ASP A 49 -1.72 10.94 -0.13
N GLU A 50 -2.67 11.64 -0.76
CA GLU A 50 -4.01 11.87 -0.22
C GLU A 50 -4.80 10.56 -0.09
N GLU A 51 -4.75 9.71 -1.12
CA GLU A 51 -5.41 8.40 -1.11
C GLU A 51 -4.83 7.46 -0.05
N LEU A 52 -3.51 7.53 0.18
CA LEU A 52 -2.84 6.80 1.24
C LEU A 52 -3.24 7.34 2.63
N LEU A 53 -3.23 8.67 2.83
CA LEU A 53 -3.60 9.30 4.10
C LEU A 53 -5.08 9.15 4.45
N ALA A 54 -5.94 8.93 3.47
CA ALA A 54 -7.35 8.62 3.71
C ALA A 54 -7.55 7.27 4.43
N LYS A 55 -6.53 6.38 4.42
CA LYS A 55 -6.66 5.06 5.03
C LYS A 55 -6.45 5.11 6.54
N PRO A 56 -7.32 4.43 7.33
CA PRO A 56 -7.10 4.32 8.76
C PRO A 56 -5.74 3.66 9.02
N LEU A 57 -4.98 4.23 9.96
CA LEU A 57 -3.64 3.80 10.38
C LEU A 57 -2.47 4.15 9.43
N VAL A 58 -2.74 4.76 8.27
CA VAL A 58 -1.69 5.32 7.40
C VAL A 58 -1.51 6.79 7.76
N GLY A 59 -0.36 7.11 8.34
CA GLY A 59 0.01 8.48 8.68
C GLY A 59 1.08 9.06 7.75
N PRO A 60 1.41 10.36 7.87
CA PRO A 60 2.42 11.02 7.04
C PRO A 60 3.76 10.28 7.00
N LYS A 61 4.24 9.76 8.15
CA LYS A 61 5.47 8.96 8.21
C LYS A 61 5.40 7.64 7.44
N THR A 62 4.21 7.06 7.32
CA THR A 62 4.00 5.84 6.52
C THR A 62 4.06 6.17 5.04
N VAL A 63 3.45 7.29 4.64
CA VAL A 63 3.54 7.80 3.25
C VAL A 63 4.98 8.13 2.89
N GLU A 64 5.70 8.87 3.73
CA GLU A 64 7.11 9.19 3.53
C GLU A 64 7.96 7.91 3.34
N ALA A 65 7.76 6.89 4.18
CA ALA A 65 8.46 5.62 4.06
C ALA A 65 8.10 4.86 2.78
N ILE A 66 6.87 4.99 2.28
CA ILE A 66 6.47 4.42 0.98
C ILE A 66 7.14 5.20 -0.14
N ARG A 67 7.17 6.54 -0.09
CA ARG A 67 7.76 7.40 -1.12
C ARG A 67 9.28 7.32 -1.22
N ALA A 68 9.95 6.95 -0.13
CA ALA A 68 11.36 6.58 -0.17
C ALA A 68 11.64 5.34 -1.05
N VAL A 69 10.62 4.51 -1.31
CA VAL A 69 10.73 3.28 -2.10
C VAL A 69 10.05 3.40 -3.47
N ILE A 70 8.88 4.03 -3.51
CA ILE A 70 8.03 4.16 -4.69
C ILE A 70 7.69 5.65 -4.85
N PRO A 71 8.30 6.36 -5.82
CA PRO A 71 8.01 7.77 -6.07
C PRO A 71 6.52 8.03 -6.28
N SER A 72 6.07 9.24 -5.98
CA SER A 72 4.67 9.63 -6.23
C SER A 72 4.37 9.61 -7.73
N PRO A 73 3.19 9.11 -8.14
CA PRO A 73 2.80 9.11 -9.54
C PRO A 73 2.78 10.55 -10.07
N GLY A 74 3.46 10.78 -11.21
CA GLY A 74 3.53 12.08 -11.86
C GLY A 74 4.58 13.06 -11.30
N SER A 75 5.50 12.61 -10.44
CA SER A 75 6.72 13.35 -10.07
C SER A 75 7.86 13.18 -11.07
#